data_AF-A0A523DHE8-F1
#
_entry.id   AF-A0A523DHE8-F1
#
_cell.length_a   1.000
_cell.length_b   1.000
_cell.length_c   1.000
_cell.angle_alpha   90.00
_cell.angle_beta   90.00
_cell.angle_gamma   90.00
#
_symmetry.space_group_name_H-M   'P 1'
#
loop_
_entity.id
_entity.type
_entity.pdbx_description
1 polymer ?
#
loop_
_entity_poly.entity_id
_entity_poly.type
_entity_poly.pdbx_seq_one_letter_code
_entity_poly.pdbx_strand_id
1 'polypeptide(L)'
;MTRICKIVVAGVLACVAAAPALAQGHPEERLNTRLVGTHDLQGRSAYHPLPIEQGGRRILYVGHHAGEALNPLTGRVEVNGTSIVDVTDPARPVYLHHIPATGDAQGAQMVQVCSGADLPGADPGATYLLRANGNQSH
;
A
#
# COMPACT_ATOMS: atom_id res chain seq x y z
N MET A 1 -5.55 -22.21 -74.28
CA MET A 1 -6.00 -20.83 -73.98
C MET A 1 -7.09 -20.87 -72.93
N THR A 2 -6.74 -20.75 -71.65
CA THR A 2 -7.73 -20.47 -70.59
C THR A 2 -7.02 -19.75 -69.44
N ARG A 3 -7.67 -18.71 -68.93
CA ARG A 3 -7.08 -17.55 -68.27
C ARG A 3 -6.75 -17.77 -66.79
N ILE A 4 -5.72 -17.03 -66.38
CA ILE A 4 -5.24 -16.79 -65.02
C ILE A 4 -6.34 -16.18 -64.16
N CYS A 5 -6.50 -16.64 -62.91
CA CYS A 5 -7.04 -15.82 -61.83
C CYS A 5 -6.27 -16.14 -60.54
N LYS A 6 -5.16 -15.42 -60.32
CA LYS A 6 -4.43 -15.43 -59.04
C LYS A 6 -5.19 -14.51 -58.09
N ILE A 7 -5.89 -15.08 -57.11
CA ILE A 7 -6.45 -14.32 -56.00
C ILE A 7 -5.29 -14.03 -55.04
N VAL A 8 -4.82 -12.79 -55.04
CA VAL A 8 -3.88 -12.30 -54.01
C VAL A 8 -4.73 -11.86 -52.83
N VAL A 9 -4.77 -12.68 -51.77
CA VAL A 9 -5.31 -12.27 -50.47
C VAL A 9 -4.22 -11.49 -49.76
N ALA A 10 -4.30 -10.17 -49.80
CA ALA A 10 -3.49 -9.30 -48.94
C ALA A 10 -4.05 -9.37 -47.52
N GLY A 11 -3.45 -10.20 -46.67
CA GLY A 11 -3.76 -10.24 -45.24
C GLY A 11 -3.24 -8.99 -44.55
N VAL A 12 -4.14 -8.10 -44.16
CA VAL A 12 -3.82 -6.97 -43.29
C VAL A 12 -3.58 -7.51 -41.88
N LEU A 13 -2.32 -7.62 -41.48
CA LEU A 13 -1.93 -7.91 -40.10
C LEU A 13 -2.11 -6.62 -39.28
N ALA A 14 -3.27 -6.44 -38.68
CA ALA A 14 -3.51 -5.35 -37.74
C ALA A 14 -2.80 -5.67 -36.42
N CYS A 15 -1.60 -5.11 -36.23
CA CYS A 15 -0.94 -5.08 -34.94
C CYS A 15 -1.76 -4.23 -33.96
N VAL A 16 -2.56 -4.87 -33.10
CA VAL A 16 -3.17 -4.21 -31.95
C VAL A 16 -2.05 -3.95 -30.94
N ALA A 17 -1.48 -2.75 -30.97
CA ALA A 17 -0.60 -2.29 -29.90
C ALA A 17 -1.44 -2.11 -28.64
N ALA A 18 -1.32 -3.03 -27.69
CA ALA A 18 -1.81 -2.82 -26.33
C ALA A 18 -0.97 -1.67 -25.71
N ALA A 19 -1.50 -0.46 -25.75
CA ALA A 19 -0.93 0.64 -24.99
C ALA A 19 -0.98 0.24 -23.50
N PRO A 20 0.15 0.29 -22.76
CA PRO A 20 0.06 0.15 -21.32
C PRO A 20 -0.86 1.27 -20.84
N ALA A 21 -1.89 0.90 -20.09
CA ALA A 21 -2.67 1.86 -19.33
C ALA A 21 -1.73 2.45 -18.26
N LEU A 22 -0.93 3.45 -18.65
CA LEU A 22 -0.30 4.33 -17.70
C LEU A 22 -1.46 5.01 -16.99
N ALA A 23 -1.65 4.69 -15.71
CA ALA A 23 -2.58 5.42 -14.86
C ALA A 23 -2.32 6.91 -15.08
N GLN A 24 -3.30 7.59 -15.69
CA GLN A 24 -3.19 9.03 -15.93
C GLN A 24 -3.15 9.68 -14.56
N GLY A 25 -1.95 10.02 -14.09
CA GLY A 25 -1.77 10.69 -12.80
C GLY A 25 -2.60 11.96 -12.83
N HIS A 26 -3.58 12.07 -11.95
CA HIS A 26 -4.24 13.35 -11.74
C HIS A 26 -3.20 14.34 -11.23
N PRO A 27 -3.15 15.57 -11.76
CA PRO A 27 -2.27 16.60 -11.23
C PRO A 27 -2.57 16.78 -9.74
N GLU A 28 -1.52 16.90 -8.93
CA GLU A 28 -1.66 17.13 -7.49
C GLU A 28 -2.48 18.41 -7.24
N GLU A 29 -3.61 18.27 -6.55
CA GLU A 29 -4.33 19.43 -6.03
C GLU A 29 -3.60 19.90 -4.76
N ARG A 30 -3.21 21.18 -4.72
CA ARG A 30 -2.44 21.75 -3.60
C ARG A 30 -2.78 23.21 -3.37
N LEU A 31 -2.84 23.61 -2.10
CA LEU A 31 -2.91 25.01 -1.67
C LEU A 31 -1.97 25.18 -0.46
N ASN A 32 -0.94 26.00 -0.59
CA ASN A 32 0.10 26.20 0.44
C ASN A 32 0.80 24.91 0.91
N THR A 33 0.76 23.86 0.09
CA THR A 33 1.40 22.57 0.34
C THR A 33 2.17 22.12 -0.90
N ARG A 34 3.06 21.15 -0.72
CA ARG A 34 3.79 20.50 -1.81
C ARG A 34 3.91 19.02 -1.49
N LEU A 35 3.64 18.16 -2.47
CA LEU A 35 3.93 16.74 -2.35
C LEU A 35 5.45 16.52 -2.26
N VAL A 36 5.90 15.84 -1.21
CA VAL A 36 7.33 15.57 -0.97
C VAL A 36 7.74 14.14 -1.32
N GLY A 37 6.78 13.21 -1.37
CA GLY A 37 6.98 11.84 -1.77
C GLY A 37 5.67 11.04 -1.66
N THR A 38 5.67 9.83 -2.20
CA THR A 38 4.50 8.94 -2.23
C THR A 38 4.92 7.50 -1.97
N HIS A 39 3.97 6.70 -1.50
CA HIS A 39 4.08 5.25 -1.41
C HIS A 39 2.69 4.65 -1.62
N ASP A 40 2.58 3.58 -2.40
CA ASP A 40 1.29 2.99 -2.80
C ASP A 40 0.68 2.04 -1.74
N LEU A 41 1.44 1.76 -0.67
CA LEU A 41 1.09 0.84 0.42
C LEU A 41 0.77 -0.58 -0.08
N GLN A 42 1.46 -1.01 -1.14
CA GLN A 42 1.23 -2.29 -1.82
C GLN A 42 -0.22 -2.41 -2.34
N GLY A 43 -0.83 -1.28 -2.71
CA GLY A 43 -2.21 -1.22 -3.21
C GLY A 43 -3.30 -1.34 -2.14
N ARG A 44 -2.95 -1.29 -0.85
CA ARG A 44 -3.93 -1.36 0.25
C ARG A 44 -4.56 0.01 0.50
N SER A 45 -5.86 0.02 0.78
CA SER A 45 -6.62 1.24 1.10
C SER A 45 -6.25 1.79 2.49
N ALA A 46 -5.81 3.03 2.57
CA ALA A 46 -5.45 3.67 3.85
C ALA A 46 -6.67 4.23 4.57
N TYR A 47 -6.72 4.08 5.90
CA TYR A 47 -7.72 4.72 6.76
C TYR A 47 -7.08 5.65 7.80
N HIS A 48 -6.23 5.11 8.68
CA HIS A 48 -5.64 5.88 9.78
C HIS A 48 -4.10 5.85 9.71
N PRO A 49 -3.49 6.81 9.00
CA PRO A 49 -2.04 7.01 9.01
C PRO A 49 -1.60 7.77 10.28
N LEU A 50 -0.71 7.18 11.07
CA LEU A 50 -0.20 7.73 12.33
C LEU A 50 1.34 7.76 12.32
N PRO A 51 1.97 8.94 12.16
CA PRO A 51 3.43 9.08 12.19
C PRO A 51 3.94 9.10 13.63
N ILE A 52 4.95 8.27 13.93
CA ILE A 52 5.53 8.10 15.26
C ILE A 52 7.05 8.21 15.16
N GLU A 53 7.65 8.93 16.10
CA GLU A 53 9.10 8.90 16.27
C GLU A 53 9.51 7.67 17.09
N GLN A 54 10.35 6.83 16.51
CA GLN A 54 10.76 5.55 17.09
C GLN A 54 12.22 5.28 16.74
N GLY A 55 13.09 5.23 17.74
CA GLY A 55 14.50 4.89 17.56
C GLY A 55 15.25 5.83 16.59
N GLY A 56 14.93 7.12 16.60
CA GLY A 56 15.51 8.12 15.70
C GLY A 56 14.96 8.10 14.26
N ARG A 57 13.95 7.27 13.98
CA ARG A 57 13.23 7.20 12.71
C ARG A 57 11.83 7.75 12.87
N ARG A 58 11.21 8.20 11.78
CA ARG A 58 9.78 8.47 11.72
C ARG A 58 9.08 7.31 11.03
N ILE A 59 8.32 6.54 11.79
CA ILE A 59 7.57 5.38 11.33
C ILE A 59 6.11 5.75 11.17
N LEU A 60 5.55 5.53 9.98
CA LEU A 60 4.15 5.69 9.68
C LEU A 60 3.44 4.35 9.84
N TYR A 61 2.57 4.26 10.84
CA TYR A 61 1.65 3.14 11.01
C TYR A 61 0.35 3.45 10.28
N VAL A 62 -0.06 2.60 9.35
CA VAL A 62 -1.27 2.85 8.54
C VAL A 62 -2.26 1.71 8.72
N GLY A 63 -3.37 1.99 9.39
CA GLY A 63 -4.50 1.06 9.43
C GLY A 63 -5.26 1.03 8.11
N HIS A 64 -5.75 -0.15 7.71
CA HIS A 64 -6.41 -0.39 6.44
C HIS A 64 -7.88 -0.76 6.57
N HIS A 65 -8.68 -0.40 5.55
CA HIS A 65 -10.05 -0.91 5.42
C HIS A 65 -10.07 -2.40 5.06
N ALA A 66 -11.28 -2.96 5.01
CA ALA A 66 -11.48 -4.35 4.59
C ALA A 66 -10.91 -4.60 3.18
N GLY A 67 -10.30 -5.77 2.98
CA GLY A 67 -9.78 -6.21 1.69
C GLY A 67 -8.56 -7.11 1.82
N GLU A 68 -7.94 -7.42 0.70
CA GLU A 68 -6.71 -8.20 0.64
C GLU A 68 -5.80 -7.68 -0.48
N ALA A 69 -4.50 -7.92 -0.34
CA ALA A 69 -3.51 -7.58 -1.34
C ALA A 69 -2.32 -8.53 -1.25
N LEU A 70 -1.63 -8.72 -2.37
CA LEU A 70 -0.34 -9.39 -2.40
C LEU A 70 0.65 -8.61 -1.52
N ASN A 71 1.35 -9.31 -0.63
CA ASN A 71 2.48 -8.81 0.12
C ASN A 71 3.78 -9.30 -0.57
N PRO A 72 4.51 -8.43 -1.30
CA PRO A 72 5.77 -8.82 -1.94
C PRO A 72 6.85 -9.27 -0.97
N LEU A 73 6.79 -8.88 0.31
CA LEU A 73 7.75 -9.32 1.34
C LEU A 73 7.59 -10.80 1.69
N THR A 74 6.38 -11.35 1.55
CA THR A 74 6.08 -12.74 1.90
C THR A 74 5.67 -13.59 0.70
N GLY A 75 5.35 -12.97 -0.44
CA GLY A 75 4.83 -13.62 -1.64
C GLY A 75 3.38 -14.10 -1.52
N ARG A 76 2.66 -13.68 -0.47
CA ARG A 76 1.30 -14.16 -0.16
C ARG A 76 0.27 -13.06 -0.32
N VAL A 77 -0.94 -13.43 -0.75
CA VAL A 77 -2.10 -12.56 -0.56
C VAL A 77 -2.46 -12.59 0.91
N GLU A 78 -2.51 -11.41 1.52
CA GLU A 78 -2.80 -11.22 2.94
C GLU A 78 -4.00 -10.30 3.08
N VAL A 79 -4.91 -10.66 3.98
CA VAL A 79 -5.99 -9.80 4.44
C VAL A 79 -5.39 -8.50 4.98
N ASN A 80 -6.01 -7.37 4.65
CA ASN A 80 -5.59 -6.06 5.10
C ASN A 80 -5.47 -6.02 6.63
N GLY A 81 -4.47 -5.29 7.11
CA GLY A 81 -4.28 -5.05 8.52
C GLY A 81 -3.63 -3.70 8.73
N THR A 82 -2.38 -3.70 9.18
CA THR A 82 -1.60 -2.48 9.41
C THR A 82 -0.30 -2.52 8.63
N SER A 83 -0.07 -1.50 7.81
CA SER A 83 1.24 -1.26 7.18
C SER A 83 2.15 -0.49 8.13
N ILE A 84 3.45 -0.81 8.09
CA ILE A 84 4.51 -0.10 8.79
C ILE A 84 5.48 0.42 7.74
N VAL A 85 5.61 1.74 7.63
CA VAL A 85 6.42 2.41 6.60
C VAL A 85 7.42 3.34 7.29
N ASP A 86 8.69 3.28 6.91
CA ASP A 86 9.66 4.30 7.28
C ASP A 86 9.45 5.54 6.40
N VAL A 87 9.20 6.68 7.03
CA VAL A 87 9.05 7.99 6.38
C VAL A 87 10.06 8.99 6.92
N THR A 88 11.18 8.52 7.46
CA THR A 88 12.29 9.37 7.95
C THR A 88 12.81 10.27 6.83
N ASP A 89 13.04 9.71 5.64
CA ASP A 89 13.18 10.47 4.41
C ASP A 89 11.81 10.51 3.70
N PRO A 90 11.08 11.65 3.75
CA PRO A 90 9.74 11.73 3.18
C PRO A 90 9.75 11.67 1.65
N ALA A 91 10.89 11.88 0.99
CA ALA A 91 11.04 11.73 -0.46
C ALA A 91 11.26 10.28 -0.88
N ARG A 92 11.59 9.39 0.07
CA ARG A 92 11.86 7.97 -0.17
C ARG A 92 11.25 7.08 0.91
N PRO A 93 9.91 7.03 1.03
CA PRO A 93 9.26 6.13 1.98
C PRO A 93 9.64 4.66 1.71
N VAL A 94 9.86 3.88 2.77
CA VAL A 94 10.23 2.45 2.66
C VAL A 94 9.22 1.60 3.42
N TYR A 95 8.51 0.72 2.72
CA TYR A 95 7.63 -0.25 3.34
C TYR A 95 8.46 -1.29 4.13
N LEU A 96 8.24 -1.36 5.44
CA LEU A 96 9.02 -2.25 6.31
C LEU A 96 8.31 -3.57 6.56
N HIS A 97 7.01 -3.50 6.83
CA HIS A 97 6.26 -4.67 7.25
C HIS A 97 4.76 -4.48 7.10
N HIS A 98 4.05 -5.60 7.02
CA HIS A 98 2.59 -5.66 7.09
C HIS A 98 2.19 -6.63 8.19
N ILE A 99 1.30 -6.19 9.08
CA ILE A 99 0.73 -7.06 10.10
C ILE A 99 -0.75 -7.30 9.74
N PRO A 100 -1.13 -8.48 9.23
CA PRO A 100 -2.50 -8.75 8.82
C PRO A 100 -3.48 -8.71 10.01
N ALA A 101 -4.76 -8.53 9.69
CA ALA A 101 -5.84 -8.83 10.63
C ALA A 101 -5.89 -10.34 10.94
N THR A 102 -6.52 -10.71 12.05
CA THR A 102 -6.60 -12.11 12.52
C THR A 102 -8.05 -12.57 12.65
N GLY A 103 -8.26 -13.89 12.70
CA GLY A 103 -9.61 -14.47 12.73
C GLY A 103 -10.40 -14.11 11.47
N ASP A 104 -11.68 -13.76 11.63
CA ASP A 104 -12.58 -13.43 10.52
C ASP A 104 -12.54 -11.94 10.13
N ALA A 105 -11.72 -11.12 10.81
CA ALA A 105 -11.59 -9.71 10.51
C ALA A 105 -10.97 -9.49 9.13
N GLN A 106 -11.51 -8.54 8.38
CA GLN A 106 -11.10 -8.27 6.99
C GLN A 106 -10.16 -7.06 6.85
N GLY A 107 -9.85 -6.37 7.95
CA GLY A 107 -9.09 -5.12 7.99
C GLY A 107 -8.71 -4.73 9.42
N ALA A 108 -7.83 -3.74 9.59
CA ALA A 108 -7.46 -3.17 10.89
C ALA A 108 -7.40 -1.64 10.77
N GLN A 109 -8.56 -1.00 10.85
CA GLN A 109 -8.72 0.41 10.49
C GLN A 109 -8.04 1.35 11.48
N MET A 110 -8.29 1.19 12.78
CA MET A 110 -7.77 2.08 13.81
C MET A 110 -6.45 1.56 14.38
N VAL A 111 -5.47 2.45 14.50
CA VAL A 111 -4.19 2.22 15.18
C VAL A 111 -3.96 3.30 16.24
N GLN A 112 -3.34 2.91 17.35
CA GLN A 112 -2.79 3.83 18.36
C GLN A 112 -1.40 3.33 18.76
N VAL A 113 -0.45 4.24 18.93
CA VAL A 113 0.95 3.88 19.21
C VAL A 113 1.48 4.72 20.36
N CYS A 114 2.23 4.09 21.24
CA CYS A 114 2.92 4.76 22.34
C CYS A 114 4.34 4.21 22.53
N SER A 115 5.25 5.09 22.96
CA SER A 115 6.57 4.68 23.41
C SER A 115 6.45 4.00 24.77
N GLY A 116 7.20 2.93 24.98
CA GLY A 116 7.31 2.31 26.29
C GLY A 116 7.91 3.24 27.34
N ALA A 117 8.72 4.24 26.93
CA ALA A 117 9.25 5.25 27.83
C ALA A 117 8.17 6.14 28.46
N ASP A 118 7.00 6.26 27.81
CA ASP A 118 5.86 7.06 28.28
C ASP A 118 4.86 6.25 29.12
N LEU A 119 5.02 4.92 29.19
CA LEU A 119 4.07 4.01 29.84
C LEU A 119 4.58 3.53 31.20
N PRO A 120 3.75 3.58 32.26
CA PRO A 120 4.13 3.04 33.57
C PRO A 120 4.43 1.54 33.51
N GLY A 121 5.65 1.14 33.87
CA GLY A 121 6.07 -0.26 33.97
C GLY A 121 6.32 -0.98 32.65
N ALA A 122 6.32 -0.27 31.52
CA ALA A 122 6.66 -0.83 30.22
C ALA A 122 8.18 -0.87 29.98
N ASP A 123 8.61 -1.62 28.96
CA ASP A 123 10.00 -1.58 28.50
C ASP A 123 10.27 -0.26 27.78
N PRO A 124 11.18 0.61 28.28
CA PRO A 124 11.45 1.91 27.67
C PRO A 124 12.08 1.83 26.28
N GLY A 125 12.65 0.67 25.91
CA GLY A 125 13.18 0.41 24.57
C GLY A 125 12.13 -0.05 23.55
N ALA A 126 10.90 -0.33 24.00
CA ALA A 126 9.84 -0.87 23.16
C ALA A 126 8.88 0.22 22.63
N THR A 127 8.17 -0.12 21.57
CA THR A 127 7.04 0.65 21.04
C THR A 127 5.82 -0.26 21.02
N TYR A 128 4.72 0.23 21.56
CA TYR A 128 3.49 -0.53 21.70
C TYR A 128 2.47 -0.03 20.70
N LEU A 129 1.90 -0.96 19.94
CA LEU A 129 0.90 -0.69 18.91
C LEU A 129 -0.40 -1.40 19.29
N LEU A 130 -1.45 -0.62 19.53
CA LEU A 130 -2.82 -1.08 19.68
C LEU A 130 -3.54 -0.97 18.34
N ARG A 131 -4.35 -1.99 18.00
CA ARG A 131 -4.97 -2.11 16.67
C ARG A 131 -6.36 -2.69 16.78
N ALA A 132 -7.32 -2.06 16.11
CA ALA A 132 -8.59 -2.73 15.86
C ALA A 132 -8.40 -3.96 14.98
N ASN A 133 -9.07 -5.06 15.28
CA ASN A 133 -9.18 -6.23 14.42
C ASN A 133 -10.55 -6.20 13.71
N GLY A 134 -10.71 -5.28 12.78
CA GLY A 134 -11.99 -4.97 12.15
C GLY A 134 -13.03 -4.55 13.19
N ASN A 135 -14.24 -5.10 13.07
CA ASN A 135 -15.33 -4.91 14.03
C ASN A 135 -15.33 -5.95 15.16
N GLN A 136 -14.26 -6.74 15.30
CA GLN A 136 -14.23 -7.91 16.20
C GLN A 136 -13.58 -7.62 17.55
N SER A 137 -12.49 -6.85 17.57
CA SER A 137 -11.75 -6.53 18.80
C SER A 137 -10.86 -5.29 18.63
N HIS A 138 -10.23 -4.84 19.73
CA HIS A 138 -9.24 -3.75 19.76
C HIS A 138 -8.02 -4.16 20.58
#